data_AF-A0A652K987-F1
#
_entry.id   AF-A0A652K987-F1
#
_cell.length_a   1.000
_cell.length_b   1.000
_cell.length_c   1.000
_cell.angle_alpha   90.00
_cell.angle_beta   90.00
_cell.angle_gamma   90.00
#
_symmetry.space_group_name_H-M   'P 1'
#
loop_
_entity.id
_entity.type
_entity.pdbx_description
1 polymer ?
#
loop_
_entity_poly.entity_id
_entity_poly.type
_entity_poly.pdbx_seq_one_letter_code
_entity_poly.pdbx_strand_id
1 'polypeptide(L)'
;MARVRYIGPEPVTVPELGERLIQPDEVVEVPDARFEGYVCQTTNWKAIEEPGSHRGEHGPETVSFSPAQDAVAAPKKSTTKREG
;
A
#
# COMPACT_ATOMS: atom_id res chain seq x y z
N MET A 1 4.61 15.13 -7.03
CA MET A 1 5.19 13.87 -6.56
C MET A 1 4.80 13.73 -5.10
N ALA A 2 4.55 12.51 -4.64
CA ALA A 2 4.17 12.22 -3.26
C ALA A 2 5.11 11.18 -2.65
N ARG A 3 5.20 11.13 -1.31
CA ARG A 3 6.09 10.19 -0.61
C ARG A 3 5.30 9.27 0.31
N VAL A 4 5.51 7.98 0.13
CA VAL A 4 4.90 6.92 0.96
C VAL A 4 5.99 6.10 1.62
N ARG A 5 5.76 5.69 2.86
CA ARG A 5 6.61 4.78 3.60
C ARG A 5 6.00 3.40 3.58
N TYR A 6 6.82 2.41 3.27
CA TYR A 6 6.44 1.02 3.42
C TYR A 6 6.49 0.64 4.90
N ILE A 7 5.37 0.16 5.44
CA ILE A 7 5.23 -0.26 6.85
C ILE A 7 4.89 -1.75 6.97
N GLY A 8 4.91 -2.49 5.85
CA GLY A 8 4.66 -3.92 5.84
C GLY A 8 5.86 -4.72 6.41
N PRO A 9 5.60 -5.97 6.84
CA PRO A 9 6.60 -6.81 7.51
C PRO A 9 7.62 -7.44 6.56
N GLU A 10 7.32 -7.53 5.27
CA GLU A 10 8.13 -8.22 4.26
C GLU A 10 8.46 -7.29 3.09
N PRO A 11 9.66 -7.37 2.49
CA PRO A 11 10.00 -6.51 1.36
C PRO A 11 9.05 -6.71 0.18
N VAL A 12 8.64 -5.61 -0.46
CA VAL A 12 7.68 -5.62 -1.57
C VAL A 12 8.32 -5.04 -2.82
N THR A 13 7.97 -5.60 -3.99
CA THR A 13 8.44 -5.08 -5.27
C THR A 13 7.42 -4.09 -5.82
N VAL A 14 7.85 -2.87 -6.15
CA VAL A 14 6.98 -1.83 -6.69
C VAL A 14 7.23 -1.69 -8.20
N PRO A 15 6.31 -2.18 -9.06
CA PRO A 15 6.49 -2.14 -10.51
C PRO A 15 6.52 -0.70 -11.05
N GLU A 16 5.82 0.23 -10.40
CA GLU A 16 5.77 1.64 -10.84
C GLU A 16 7.09 2.39 -10.62
N LEU A 17 8.01 1.81 -9.86
CA LEU A 17 9.39 2.32 -9.66
C LEU A 17 10.42 1.53 -10.48
N GLY A 18 9.97 0.80 -11.50
CA GLY A 18 10.83 -0.09 -12.29
C GLY A 18 11.15 -1.39 -11.54
N GLU A 19 10.15 -1.99 -10.91
CA GLU A 19 10.28 -3.26 -10.17
C GLU A 19 11.31 -3.19 -9.02
N ARG A 20 11.37 -2.04 -8.36
CA ARG A 20 12.29 -1.83 -7.25
C ARG A 20 11.83 -2.59 -6.02
N LEU A 21 12.75 -3.32 -5.38
CA LEU A 21 12.53 -3.95 -4.08
C LEU A 21 12.59 -2.89 -2.97
N ILE A 22 11.49 -2.76 -2.22
CA ILE A 22 11.32 -1.79 -1.13
C ILE A 22 11.36 -2.54 0.20
N GLN A 23 12.24 -2.11 1.09
CA GLN A 23 12.41 -2.69 2.41
C GLN A 23 11.36 -2.16 3.41
N PRO A 24 11.07 -2.90 4.50
CA PRO A 24 10.33 -2.37 5.65
C PRO A 24 10.91 -1.02 6.08
N ASP A 25 10.01 -0.08 6.41
CA ASP A 25 10.33 1.29 6.81
C ASP A 25 10.97 2.20 5.74
N GLU A 26 11.17 1.71 4.52
CA GLU A 26 11.73 2.49 3.42
C GLU A 26 10.72 3.50 2.87
N VAL A 27 11.19 4.71 2.56
CA VAL A 27 10.38 5.79 1.97
C VAL A 27 10.62 5.83 0.48
N VAL A 28 9.54 5.82 -0.29
CA VAL A 28 9.56 5.86 -1.75
C VAL A 28 8.77 7.04 -2.27
N GLU A 29 9.24 7.60 -3.37
CA GLU A 29 8.59 8.71 -4.06
C GLU A 29 7.77 8.17 -5.23
N VAL A 30 6.46 8.39 -5.21
CA VAL A 30 5.53 7.90 -6.22
C VAL A 30 4.85 9.06 -6.94
N PRO A 31 4.37 8.85 -8.18
CA PRO A 31 3.54 9.83 -8.87
C PRO A 31 2.25 10.12 -8.08
N ASP A 32 1.81 11.38 -8.05
CA ASP A 32 0.62 11.80 -7.29
C ASP A 32 -0.64 11.03 -7.70
N ALA A 33 -0.78 10.73 -8.99
CA ALA A 33 -1.88 9.95 -9.56
C ALA A 33 -1.98 8.51 -9.02
N ARG A 34 -0.94 8.03 -8.33
CA ARG A 34 -0.84 6.67 -7.78
C ARG A 34 -0.78 6.64 -6.27
N PHE A 35 -0.52 7.79 -5.64
CA PHE A 35 -0.46 7.94 -4.19
C PHE A 35 -1.68 7.33 -3.48
N GLU A 36 -2.89 7.66 -3.93
CA GLU A 36 -4.15 7.20 -3.33
C GLU A 36 -4.25 5.67 -3.25
N GLY A 37 -3.77 4.95 -4.27
CA GLY A 37 -3.77 3.48 -4.30
C GLY A 37 -2.82 2.83 -3.29
N TYR A 38 -1.75 3.54 -2.90
CA TYR A 38 -0.84 3.10 -1.85
C TYR A 38 -1.41 3.45 -0.47
N VAL A 39 -1.84 4.69 -0.24
CA VAL A 39 -2.31 5.11 1.09
C VAL A 39 -3.63 4.48 1.51
N CYS A 40 -4.46 4.02 0.57
CA CYS A 40 -5.63 3.20 0.88
C CYS A 40 -5.25 1.84 1.50
N GLN A 41 -4.02 1.35 1.28
CA GLN A 41 -3.49 0.12 1.87
C GLN A 41 -2.75 0.44 3.18
N THR A 42 -3.47 0.94 4.17
CA THR A 42 -2.94 1.37 5.48
C THR A 42 -2.24 0.28 6.29
N THR A 43 -2.36 -0.98 5.88
CA THR A 43 -1.60 -2.11 6.44
C THR A 43 -0.17 -2.18 5.92
N ASN A 44 0.07 -1.76 4.69
CA ASN A 44 1.36 -1.90 3.99
C ASN A 44 2.04 -0.56 3.75
N TRP A 45 1.29 0.53 3.63
CA TRP A 45 1.81 1.83 3.22
C TRP A 45 1.28 2.96 4.11
N LYS A 46 2.11 3.96 4.34
CA LYS A 46 1.80 5.15 5.11
C LYS A 46 2.17 6.41 4.33
N ALA A 47 1.25 7.37 4.25
CA ALA A 47 1.55 8.71 3.73
C ALA A 47 2.61 9.40 4.60
N ILE A 48 3.72 9.82 3.99
CA ILE A 48 4.71 10.69 4.66
C ILE A 48 4.59 12.12 4.14
N GLU A 49 4.35 12.27 2.84
CA GLU A 49 4.14 13.56 2.19
C GLU A 49 2.95 13.45 1.24
N GLU A 50 1.94 14.29 1.46
CA GLU A 50 0.73 14.33 0.65
C GLU A 50 0.99 14.97 -0.72
N PRO A 51 0.38 14.45 -1.80
CA PRO A 51 0.50 15.02 -3.13
C PRO A 51 0.03 16.47 -3.11
N GLY A 52 0.92 17.40 -3.48
CA GLY A 52 0.55 18.81 -3.60
C GLY A 52 1.01 19.73 -2.46
N SER A 53 1.78 19.27 -1.46
CA SER A 53 2.34 20.18 -0.43
C SER A 53 3.31 21.26 -0.98
N HIS A 54 3.61 21.28 -2.28
CA HIS A 54 4.33 22.37 -2.95
C HIS A 54 3.44 23.35 -3.75
N ARG A 55 2.11 23.17 -3.78
CA ARG A 55 1.19 24.13 -4.41
C ARG A 55 0.08 24.43 -3.42
N GLY A 56 0.12 25.65 -2.89
CA GLY A 56 -0.77 26.08 -1.81
C GLY A 56 -2.26 25.84 -2.06
N GLU A 57 -2.99 25.81 -0.94
CA GLU A 57 -4.36 26.32 -0.89
C GLU A 57 -5.36 25.62 -1.82
N HIS A 58 -5.61 24.32 -1.60
CA HIS A 58 -6.92 23.71 -1.79
C HIS A 58 -6.90 22.24 -1.32
N GLY A 59 -7.33 22.01 -0.09
CA GLY A 59 -7.88 20.71 0.27
C GLY A 59 -9.39 20.78 0.07
N PRO A 60 -9.99 19.94 -0.80
CA PRO A 60 -11.36 19.56 -0.62
C PRO A 60 -11.37 18.24 0.14
N GLU A 61 -11.78 18.35 1.40
CA GLU A 61 -12.82 17.52 2.00
C GLU A 61 -12.83 16.02 1.62
N THR A 62 -12.51 15.21 2.62
CA THR A 62 -13.39 14.12 3.07
C THR A 62 -14.18 13.41 1.98
N VAL A 63 -13.56 12.46 1.31
CA VAL A 63 -14.31 11.33 0.76
C VAL A 63 -13.72 10.03 1.26
N SER A 64 -14.07 9.74 2.51
CA SER A 64 -14.21 8.37 3.00
C SER A 64 -15.04 7.56 2.00
N PHE A 65 -14.38 6.78 1.15
CA PHE A 65 -14.99 5.63 0.50
C PHE A 65 -14.30 4.38 1.00
N SER A 66 -14.78 3.85 2.13
CA SER A 66 -14.82 2.40 2.28
C SER A 66 -15.99 1.91 1.44
N PRO A 67 -15.81 0.88 0.59
CA PRO A 67 -16.25 -0.42 1.09
C PRO A 67 -15.47 -1.65 0.57
N ALA A 68 -15.58 -2.70 1.40
CA ALA A 68 -15.49 -4.12 1.07
C ALA A 68 -14.10 -4.69 0.73
N GLN A 69 -13.40 -5.12 1.78
CA GLN A 69 -12.51 -6.28 1.66
C GLN A 69 -13.40 -7.51 1.43
N ASP A 70 -13.64 -7.82 0.16
CA ASP A 70 -14.15 -9.13 -0.24
C ASP A 70 -13.03 -10.14 -0.02
N ALA A 71 -13.31 -11.05 0.91
CA ALA A 71 -12.45 -12.14 1.29
C ALA A 71 -12.26 -13.09 0.11
N VAL A 72 -11.04 -13.27 -0.39
CA VAL A 72 -10.69 -14.49 -1.12
C VAL A 72 -9.27 -14.99 -0.82
N ALA A 73 -9.26 -16.21 -0.28
CA ALA A 73 -8.28 -17.27 -0.53
C ALA A 73 -6.90 -17.19 0.15
N ALA A 74 -6.88 -17.51 1.45
CA ALA A 74 -5.89 -18.47 1.93
C ALA A 74 -6.42 -19.89 1.66
N PRO A 75 -5.64 -20.76 1.00
CA PRO A 75 -5.36 -22.02 1.68
C PRO A 75 -3.95 -22.54 1.38
N LYS A 76 -3.06 -22.51 2.38
CA LYS A 76 -1.85 -23.35 2.37
C LYS A 76 -1.50 -23.83 3.79
N LYS A 77 -1.92 -25.06 4.13
CA LYS A 77 -1.04 -26.23 4.38
C LYS A 77 -1.75 -27.33 5.17
N SER A 78 -1.81 -28.51 4.53
CA SER A 78 -1.42 -29.82 5.07
C SER A 78 -1.96 -30.29 6.43
N THR A 79 -2.81 -31.32 6.42
CA THR A 79 -2.54 -32.50 7.28
C THR A 79 -3.09 -33.78 6.66
N THR A 80 -2.17 -34.70 6.42
CA THR A 80 -2.40 -36.09 6.09
C THR A 80 -2.81 -36.82 7.36
N LYS A 81 -3.94 -37.53 7.35
CA LYS A 81 -4.13 -38.67 8.25
C LYS A 81 -4.83 -39.81 7.50
N ARG A 82 -4.07 -40.87 7.25
CA ARG A 82 -4.56 -42.20 6.87
C ARG A 82 -5.21 -42.84 8.10
N GLU A 83 -6.41 -43.40 7.92
CA GLU A 83 -7.04 -44.50 8.69
C GLU A 83 -8.40 -44.72 8.02
N GLY A 84 -8.82 -45.90 7.55
CA GLY A 84 -8.25 -47.24 7.60
C GLY A 84 -8.86 -48.12 6.50
#